data_AF-A0A929PHT8-F1
#
_entry.id   AF-A0A929PHT8-F1
#
_cell.length_a   1.000
_cell.length_b   1.000
_cell.length_c   1.000
_cell.angle_alpha   90.00
_cell.angle_beta   90.00
_cell.angle_gamma   90.00
#
_symmetry.space_group_name_H-M   'P 1'
#
loop_
_entity.id
_entity.type
_entity.pdbx_description
1 polymer ?
#
loop_
_entity_poly.entity_id
_entity_poly.type
_entity_poly.pdbx_seq_one_letter_code
_entity_poly.pdbx_strand_id
1 'polypeptide(L)'
;ENDEIDRLTEKAYTGNFLTEEEYWDTVLEALDLALKDACRIYVAFQMDYYATNKAAFNNRMCYGLGDGLNEWSLITANTKNKELRITEYSAKGALFMSAWDPIGTEGFNDVYSLVIAQPLSERGSFESPASAIATPLRAIPYDVKTEVDRDEAGEVVGKIPVSPEAIKYDSAKKEWYKVSSGATAMSIGTYNYIFGNFHHGRPMTIANILYADAFVTEWINKDGEDDKYYDAAYEDYHRPDWEVGKGMTLNLDGTITNYFDYNFPPSKERVAANGAPQAYLSGRYMILPWEIFEALAELVAVGSESGTVYSFTPGDGVEQVDLLRVSCVKDIRAKLAELKDNNHLPVSLKDYVTVEEAKAGYEAAVKWIDEKGHAFIGNGAFYLEKYDPATNYIELTAFRDPEYPFTPDYWPNKFATTTVRVDSVDVPAMYLRAKKEDMLIKVQVSEVLYPEGTAKIAEGGEVTAMLITPTEELSYKAKFLGAGLFEAIIPADDIKDLEDGSYTILVSASIEGAVPASAASSTVIY
;
A
#
# COMPACT_ATOMS: atom_id res chain seq x y z
N GLU A 1 17.99 -1.99 22.45
CA GLU A 1 17.03 -0.92 22.71
C GLU A 1 17.83 0.36 22.75
N ASN A 2 17.50 1.30 21.87
CA ASN A 2 18.18 2.58 21.73
C ASN A 2 17.08 3.64 21.69
N ASP A 3 16.86 4.25 22.85
CA ASP A 3 15.78 5.22 23.09
C ASP A 3 15.81 6.38 22.09
N GLU A 4 16.98 6.75 21.55
CA GLU A 4 17.10 7.83 20.58
C GLU A 4 16.64 7.41 19.18
N ILE A 5 16.92 6.17 18.76
CA ILE A 5 16.35 5.61 17.52
C ILE A 5 14.82 5.57 17.64
N ASP A 6 14.31 5.11 18.78
CA ASP A 6 12.86 5.03 19.02
C ASP A 6 12.24 6.44 18.96
N ARG A 7 12.84 7.43 19.65
CA ARG A 7 12.39 8.83 19.61
C ARG A 7 12.36 9.41 18.20
N LEU A 8 13.42 9.21 17.40
CA LEU A 8 13.52 9.75 16.04
C LEU A 8 12.56 9.05 15.08
N THR A 9 12.44 7.73 15.18
CA THR A 9 11.55 6.95 14.31
C THR A 9 10.08 7.17 14.64
N GLU A 10 9.72 7.30 15.92
CA GLU A 10 8.38 7.69 16.36
C GLU A 10 8.03 9.10 15.88
N LYS A 11 8.96 10.06 16.00
CA LYS A 11 8.79 11.41 15.45
C LYS A 11 8.54 11.39 13.93
N ALA A 12 9.28 10.56 13.20
CA ALA A 12 9.12 10.41 11.75
C ALA A 12 7.81 9.68 11.37
N TYR A 13 7.41 8.69 12.15
CA TYR A 13 6.19 7.91 11.95
C TYR A 13 4.94 8.77 12.18
N THR A 14 4.93 9.55 13.26
CA THR A 14 3.78 10.37 13.70
C THR A 14 3.60 11.67 12.92
N GLY A 15 4.47 11.98 11.96
CA GLY A 15 4.34 13.22 11.19
C GLY A 15 4.81 14.49 11.93
N ASN A 16 5.59 14.34 13.01
CA ASN A 16 5.97 15.42 13.93
C ASN A 16 7.13 16.29 13.39
N PHE A 17 6.95 16.82 12.17
CA PHE A 17 7.90 17.69 11.47
C PHE A 17 7.14 18.75 10.68
N LEU A 18 7.68 19.97 10.61
CA LEU A 18 7.02 21.06 9.88
C LEU A 18 7.46 21.14 8.41
N THR A 19 8.63 20.60 8.09
CA THR A 19 9.27 20.75 6.77
C THR A 19 9.83 19.42 6.27
N GLU A 20 10.08 19.36 4.97
CA GLU A 20 10.75 18.22 4.34
C GLU A 20 12.21 18.05 4.82
N GLU A 21 12.93 19.16 5.01
CA GLU A 21 14.30 19.14 5.54
C GLU A 21 14.34 18.49 6.92
N GLU A 22 13.42 18.89 7.82
CA GLU A 22 13.34 18.30 9.15
C GLU A 22 13.03 16.79 9.13
N TYR A 23 12.18 16.34 8.21
CA TYR A 23 11.89 14.92 8.03
C TYR A 23 13.15 14.16 7.62
N TRP A 24 13.87 14.65 6.62
CA TRP A 24 15.09 13.99 6.13
C TRP A 24 16.19 13.99 7.18
N ASP A 25 16.42 15.11 7.87
CA ASP A 25 17.39 15.18 8.97
C ASP A 25 17.07 14.14 10.06
N THR A 26 15.79 14.04 10.46
CA THR A 26 15.33 13.10 11.49
C THR A 26 15.56 11.64 11.06
N VAL A 27 15.15 11.27 9.85
CA VAL A 27 15.24 9.88 9.36
C VAL A 27 16.67 9.47 9.04
N LEU A 28 17.50 10.38 8.50
CA LEU A 28 18.90 10.11 8.20
C LEU A 28 19.73 9.96 9.49
N GLU A 29 19.44 10.75 10.52
CA GLU A 29 20.06 10.56 11.85
C GLU A 29 19.67 9.20 12.46
N ALA A 30 18.39 8.84 12.41
CA ALA A 30 17.92 7.53 12.88
C ALA A 30 18.58 6.37 12.13
N LEU A 31 18.75 6.50 10.81
CA LEU A 31 19.40 5.51 9.96
C LEU A 31 20.89 5.37 10.32
N ASP A 32 21.62 6.47 10.50
CA ASP A 32 23.03 6.46 10.90
C ASP A 32 23.22 5.76 12.25
N LEU A 33 22.38 6.07 13.25
CA LEU A 33 22.39 5.38 14.54
C LEU A 33 22.07 3.89 14.39
N ALA A 34 21.05 3.53 13.61
CA ALA A 34 20.66 2.14 13.40
C ALA A 34 21.77 1.32 12.71
N LEU A 35 22.53 1.94 11.80
CA LEU A 35 23.69 1.33 11.15
C LEU A 35 24.86 1.14 12.13
N LYS A 36 25.15 2.14 12.98
CA LYS A 36 26.21 2.06 14.01
C LYS A 36 25.92 1.03 15.10
N ASP A 37 24.66 0.93 15.52
CA ASP A 37 24.21 -0.04 16.51
C ASP A 37 23.98 -1.43 15.92
N ALA A 38 24.07 -1.57 14.60
CA ALA A 38 23.79 -2.80 13.87
C ALA A 38 22.43 -3.41 14.23
N CYS A 39 21.39 -2.57 14.38
CA CYS A 39 20.00 -3.00 14.60
C CYS A 39 19.58 -4.07 13.57
N ARG A 40 20.11 -3.96 12.35
CA ARG A 40 20.16 -5.02 11.35
C ARG A 40 21.54 -5.06 10.70
N ILE A 41 21.99 -6.25 10.32
CA ILE A 41 23.21 -6.44 9.52
C ILE A 41 22.79 -6.67 8.06
N TYR A 42 23.12 -5.74 7.17
CA TYR A 42 22.86 -5.85 5.74
C TYR A 42 23.91 -6.76 5.09
N VAL A 43 23.50 -7.93 4.58
CA VAL A 43 24.42 -8.97 4.08
C VAL A 43 24.55 -8.97 2.56
N ALA A 44 23.47 -8.68 1.84
CA ALA A 44 23.45 -8.70 0.38
C ALA A 44 22.34 -7.79 -0.16
N PHE A 45 22.55 -7.28 -1.38
CA PHE A 45 21.48 -6.85 -2.26
C PHE A 45 21.22 -7.96 -3.27
N GLN A 46 19.96 -8.11 -3.70
CA GLN A 46 19.57 -9.14 -4.66
C GLN A 46 18.95 -8.47 -5.89
N MET A 47 19.16 -9.09 -7.05
CA MET A 47 18.50 -8.73 -8.30
C MET A 47 17.62 -9.91 -8.71
N ASP A 48 16.31 -9.68 -8.74
CA ASP A 48 15.35 -10.70 -9.14
C ASP A 48 15.09 -10.65 -10.65
N TYR A 49 14.99 -11.84 -11.26
CA TYR A 49 14.73 -12.00 -12.68
C TYR A 49 13.41 -12.73 -12.88
N TYR A 50 12.48 -12.07 -13.55
CA TYR A 50 11.21 -12.63 -13.95
C TYR A 50 11.21 -12.94 -15.44
N ALA A 51 10.69 -14.11 -15.82
CA ALA A 51 10.65 -14.54 -17.22
C ALA A 51 9.22 -14.72 -17.69
N THR A 52 8.92 -14.20 -18.89
CA THR A 52 7.66 -14.44 -19.58
C THR A 52 7.89 -14.86 -21.02
N ASN A 53 6.99 -15.67 -21.58
CA ASN A 53 7.05 -16.04 -23.00
C ASN A 53 6.52 -14.88 -23.85
N LYS A 54 7.43 -14.09 -24.46
CA LYS A 54 7.08 -12.96 -25.34
C LYS A 54 6.04 -13.33 -26.42
N ALA A 55 6.03 -14.56 -26.92
CA ALA A 55 5.08 -14.97 -27.96
C ALA A 55 3.63 -15.03 -27.46
N ALA A 56 3.37 -15.09 -26.14
CA ALA A 56 2.05 -15.12 -25.55
C ALA A 56 1.39 -13.73 -25.42
N PHE A 57 2.17 -12.65 -25.48
CA PHE A 57 1.70 -11.30 -25.22
C PHE A 57 1.56 -10.48 -26.52
N ASN A 58 0.62 -9.53 -26.52
CA ASN A 58 0.55 -8.48 -27.54
C ASN A 58 1.54 -7.35 -27.21
N ASN A 59 1.55 -6.93 -25.94
CA ASN A 59 2.33 -5.82 -25.40
C ASN A 59 2.93 -6.22 -24.05
N ARG A 60 3.90 -5.47 -23.54
CA ARG A 60 4.45 -5.72 -22.19
C ARG A 60 3.43 -5.31 -21.13
N MET A 61 3.28 -6.13 -20.08
CA MET A 61 2.50 -5.78 -18.89
C MET A 61 3.23 -4.73 -18.05
N CYS A 62 2.49 -3.97 -17.26
CA CYS A 62 3.04 -3.12 -16.22
C CYS A 62 3.74 -3.97 -15.16
N TYR A 63 4.79 -3.41 -14.54
CA TYR A 63 5.59 -4.04 -13.50
C TYR A 63 6.14 -2.93 -12.63
N GLY A 64 6.25 -3.16 -11.32
CA GLY A 64 6.84 -2.16 -10.47
C GLY A 64 8.35 -2.08 -10.65
N LEU A 65 8.87 -0.85 -10.70
CA LEU A 65 10.30 -0.60 -10.86
C LEU A 65 11.12 -0.99 -9.62
N GLY A 66 10.49 -1.04 -8.44
CA GLY A 66 11.12 -1.43 -7.17
C GLY A 66 10.78 -2.84 -6.68
N ASP A 67 9.58 -3.35 -6.99
CA ASP A 67 9.02 -4.61 -6.48
C ASP A 67 8.76 -5.67 -7.57
N GLY A 68 9.03 -5.36 -8.85
CA GLY A 68 8.98 -6.33 -9.93
C GLY A 68 7.56 -6.69 -10.38
N LEU A 69 7.23 -7.98 -10.46
CA LEU A 69 5.87 -8.40 -10.84
C LEU A 69 4.94 -8.27 -9.63
N ASN A 70 3.83 -7.54 -9.80
CA ASN A 70 2.86 -7.27 -8.74
C ASN A 70 1.42 -7.29 -9.28
N GLU A 71 0.44 -6.82 -8.49
CA GLU A 71 -0.99 -6.76 -8.86
C GLU A 71 -1.21 -6.15 -10.26
N TRP A 72 -0.44 -5.12 -10.63
CA TRP A 72 -0.56 -4.45 -11.91
C TRP A 72 -0.06 -5.29 -13.07
N SER A 73 0.89 -6.20 -12.85
CA SER A 73 1.30 -7.16 -13.88
C SER A 73 0.16 -8.10 -14.27
N LEU A 74 -0.70 -8.48 -13.31
CA LEU A 74 -1.88 -9.31 -13.55
C LEU A 74 -2.99 -8.50 -14.22
N ILE A 75 -3.30 -7.31 -13.68
CA ILE A 75 -4.39 -6.45 -14.17
C ILE A 75 -4.15 -5.98 -15.61
N THR A 76 -2.91 -5.67 -15.96
CA THR A 76 -2.54 -5.11 -17.27
C THR A 76 -2.09 -6.15 -18.29
N ALA A 77 -2.10 -7.43 -17.94
CA ALA A 77 -1.66 -8.48 -18.84
C ALA A 77 -2.53 -8.53 -20.12
N ASN A 78 -1.90 -8.27 -21.27
CA ASN A 78 -2.55 -8.34 -22.57
C ASN A 78 -2.02 -9.54 -23.38
N THR A 79 -2.58 -10.72 -23.11
CA THR A 79 -2.23 -11.95 -23.82
C THR A 79 -3.04 -12.13 -25.11
N LYS A 80 -2.46 -12.89 -26.06
CA LYS A 80 -3.09 -13.15 -27.38
C LYS A 80 -4.38 -13.95 -27.29
N ASN A 81 -4.44 -14.90 -26.36
CA ASN A 81 -5.57 -15.80 -26.16
C ASN A 81 -6.46 -15.40 -24.96
N LYS A 82 -6.18 -14.26 -24.31
CA LYS A 82 -6.92 -13.78 -23.11
C LYS A 82 -6.82 -14.70 -21.88
N GLU A 83 -5.83 -15.59 -21.85
CA GLU A 83 -5.46 -16.35 -20.67
C GLU A 83 -4.05 -15.95 -20.24
N LEU A 84 -3.84 -15.76 -18.94
CA LEU A 84 -2.53 -15.63 -18.32
C LEU A 84 -2.30 -16.86 -17.44
N ARG A 85 -1.22 -17.60 -17.68
CA ARG A 85 -0.82 -18.72 -16.82
C ARG A 85 0.41 -18.31 -16.04
N ILE A 86 0.29 -18.39 -14.72
CA ILE A 86 1.33 -18.00 -13.76
C ILE A 86 1.78 -19.27 -13.06
N THR A 87 3.08 -19.40 -12.84
CA THR A 87 3.64 -20.42 -11.97
C THR A 87 4.31 -19.71 -10.82
N GLU A 88 3.79 -19.96 -9.62
CA GLU A 88 4.35 -19.44 -8.40
C GLU A 88 5.21 -20.50 -7.73
N TYR A 89 6.43 -20.10 -7.32
CA TYR A 89 7.37 -20.99 -6.66
C TYR A 89 7.36 -20.74 -5.15
N SER A 90 6.97 -21.75 -4.38
CA SER A 90 7.11 -21.78 -2.92
C SER A 90 8.19 -22.78 -2.52
N ALA A 91 9.21 -22.31 -1.79
CA ALA A 91 10.28 -23.15 -1.28
C ALA A 91 9.78 -24.22 -0.30
N LYS A 92 8.62 -24.00 0.34
CA LYS A 92 7.98 -24.96 1.26
C LYS A 92 7.14 -26.03 0.54
N GLY A 93 6.93 -25.92 -0.77
CA GLY A 93 6.13 -26.87 -1.56
C GLY A 93 4.63 -26.79 -1.34
N ALA A 94 4.15 -25.79 -0.56
CA ALA A 94 2.75 -25.46 -0.37
C ALA A 94 2.52 -23.99 -0.77
N LEU A 95 1.40 -23.73 -1.43
CA LEU A 95 0.89 -22.39 -1.73
C LEU A 95 -0.31 -22.13 -0.79
N PHE A 96 -0.62 -20.85 -0.53
CA PHE A 96 -1.78 -20.43 0.28
C PHE A 96 -1.68 -20.84 1.77
N MET A 97 -0.55 -20.54 2.39
CA MET A 97 -0.23 -21.03 3.74
C MET A 97 -0.85 -20.20 4.88
N SER A 98 -1.17 -18.93 4.63
CA SER A 98 -1.88 -18.09 5.61
C SER A 98 -3.38 -18.20 5.44
N ALA A 99 -4.12 -18.01 6.53
CA ALA A 99 -5.57 -17.88 6.46
C ALA A 99 -5.95 -16.71 5.54
N TRP A 100 -6.97 -16.92 4.72
CA TRP A 100 -7.64 -15.85 3.97
C TRP A 100 -8.59 -15.10 4.91
N ASP A 101 -8.03 -14.58 6.00
CA ASP A 101 -8.70 -13.77 7.02
C ASP A 101 -8.54 -12.29 6.65
N PRO A 102 -9.61 -11.57 6.29
CA PRO A 102 -9.48 -10.17 5.89
C PRO A 102 -9.46 -9.20 7.08
N ILE A 103 -9.67 -9.66 8.32
CA ILE A 103 -9.78 -8.86 9.55
C ILE A 103 -8.53 -9.03 10.41
N GLY A 104 -8.13 -10.27 10.70
CA GLY A 104 -7.01 -10.56 11.58
C GLY A 104 -5.67 -9.98 11.13
N THR A 105 -4.86 -9.57 12.09
CA THR A 105 -3.53 -8.96 11.86
C THR A 105 -2.54 -9.92 11.19
N GLU A 106 -2.76 -11.23 11.36
CA GLU A 106 -1.97 -12.30 10.74
C GLU A 106 -2.66 -12.95 9.52
N GLY A 107 -3.83 -12.45 9.12
CA GLY A 107 -4.48 -12.82 7.86
C GLY A 107 -3.68 -12.36 6.64
N PHE A 108 -3.76 -13.11 5.53
CA PHE A 108 -3.02 -12.80 4.29
C PHE A 108 -1.53 -12.46 4.50
N ASN A 109 -0.86 -13.10 5.47
CA ASN A 109 0.50 -12.77 5.89
C ASN A 109 1.60 -13.44 5.02
N ASP A 110 1.25 -13.87 3.81
CA ASP A 110 2.19 -14.45 2.86
C ASP A 110 1.97 -13.91 1.44
N VAL A 111 3.07 -13.76 0.69
CA VAL A 111 3.05 -13.24 -0.69
C VAL A 111 2.25 -14.14 -1.64
N TYR A 112 2.18 -15.45 -1.36
CA TYR A 112 1.50 -16.44 -2.20
C TYR A 112 -0.02 -16.27 -2.17
N SER A 113 -0.55 -15.81 -1.05
CA SER A 113 -1.96 -15.42 -0.92
C SER A 113 -2.19 -13.99 -1.46
N LEU A 114 -1.30 -13.05 -1.14
CA LEU A 114 -1.47 -11.63 -1.51
C LEU A 114 -1.43 -11.38 -3.03
N VAL A 115 -0.52 -12.00 -3.77
CA VAL A 115 -0.41 -11.80 -5.23
C VAL A 115 -1.69 -12.23 -5.97
N ILE A 116 -2.47 -13.12 -5.37
CA ILE A 116 -3.74 -13.61 -5.88
C ILE A 116 -4.91 -12.76 -5.41
N ALA A 117 -4.93 -12.37 -4.13
CA ALA A 117 -6.04 -11.65 -3.52
C ALA A 117 -6.08 -10.16 -3.90
N GLN A 118 -4.92 -9.52 -4.10
CA GLN A 118 -4.82 -8.12 -4.49
C GLN A 118 -5.63 -7.74 -5.76
N PRO A 119 -5.55 -8.46 -6.91
CA PRO A 119 -6.38 -8.13 -8.07
C PRO A 119 -7.89 -8.34 -7.84
N LEU A 120 -8.28 -8.94 -6.71
CA LEU A 120 -9.67 -9.11 -6.30
C LEU A 120 -10.19 -7.95 -5.43
N SER A 121 -9.31 -7.11 -4.90
CA SER A 121 -9.65 -6.02 -3.98
C SER A 121 -8.99 -4.71 -4.39
N GLU A 122 -9.82 -3.72 -4.74
CA GLU A 122 -9.38 -2.39 -5.12
C GLU A 122 -9.62 -1.38 -3.99
N ARG A 123 -8.51 -0.96 -3.38
CA ARG A 123 -8.42 0.04 -2.31
C ARG A 123 -8.61 1.48 -2.83
N GLY A 124 -8.68 2.45 -1.91
CA GLY A 124 -8.86 3.87 -2.25
C GLY A 124 -7.68 4.48 -3.02
N SER A 125 -6.45 4.07 -2.70
CA SER A 125 -5.20 4.56 -3.32
C SER A 125 -4.11 3.48 -3.31
N PHE A 126 -3.08 3.64 -4.15
CA PHE A 126 -1.97 2.71 -4.29
C PHE A 126 -0.69 3.44 -4.67
N GLU A 127 0.47 2.78 -4.60
CA GLU A 127 1.72 3.34 -5.14
C GLU A 127 1.86 2.99 -6.62
N SER A 128 2.08 4.01 -7.46
CA SER A 128 2.27 3.81 -8.90
C SER A 128 3.44 2.85 -9.16
N PRO A 129 3.26 1.76 -9.93
CA PRO A 129 4.36 0.85 -10.25
C PRO A 129 5.49 1.54 -11.05
N ALA A 130 5.17 2.64 -11.74
CA ALA A 130 6.13 3.38 -12.57
C ALA A 130 6.89 4.47 -11.82
N SER A 131 6.40 4.95 -10.66
CA SER A 131 6.97 6.14 -10.00
C SER A 131 6.96 6.10 -8.46
N ALA A 132 6.36 5.09 -7.84
CA ALA A 132 6.09 5.00 -6.39
C ALA A 132 5.25 6.15 -5.80
N ILE A 133 4.76 7.08 -6.62
CA ILE A 133 3.89 8.17 -6.15
C ILE A 133 2.52 7.59 -5.77
N ALA A 134 2.03 7.98 -4.60
CA ALA A 134 0.68 7.66 -4.16
C ALA A 134 -0.36 8.13 -5.19
N THR A 135 -1.14 7.19 -5.72
CA THR A 135 -2.03 7.36 -6.85
C THR A 135 -3.46 6.96 -6.43
N PRO A 136 -4.47 7.80 -6.68
CA PRO A 136 -5.87 7.46 -6.40
C PRO A 136 -6.36 6.27 -7.25
N LEU A 137 -7.15 5.38 -6.64
CA LEU A 137 -7.80 4.24 -7.29
C LEU A 137 -9.32 4.36 -7.17
N ARG A 138 -9.90 4.08 -5.99
CA ARG A 138 -11.35 4.24 -5.73
C ARG A 138 -11.71 5.49 -4.94
N ALA A 139 -10.78 6.09 -4.19
CA ALA A 139 -10.98 7.32 -3.43
C ALA A 139 -10.18 8.45 -4.07
N ILE A 140 -10.88 9.36 -4.76
CA ILE A 140 -10.29 10.43 -5.56
C ILE A 140 -10.24 11.72 -4.75
N PRO A 141 -9.06 12.18 -4.32
CA PRO A 141 -8.93 13.44 -3.60
C PRO A 141 -9.35 14.61 -4.49
N TYR A 142 -10.20 15.48 -3.96
CA TYR A 142 -10.66 16.69 -4.61
C TYR A 142 -9.93 17.94 -4.10
N ASP A 143 -9.84 18.07 -2.77
CA ASP A 143 -9.14 19.15 -2.08
C ASP A 143 -8.49 18.58 -0.83
N VAL A 144 -7.18 18.73 -0.70
CA VAL A 144 -6.39 18.24 0.45
C VAL A 144 -5.50 19.36 0.94
N LYS A 145 -5.58 19.66 2.23
CA LYS A 145 -4.86 20.74 2.88
C LYS A 145 -4.28 20.27 4.20
N THR A 146 -3.15 20.87 4.56
CA THR A 146 -2.48 20.68 5.83
C THR A 146 -2.14 22.04 6.39
N GLU A 147 -2.50 22.29 7.66
CA GLU A 147 -2.12 23.49 8.39
C GLU A 147 -1.67 23.09 9.80
N VAL A 148 -0.38 23.22 10.05
CA VAL A 148 0.27 22.77 11.28
C VAL A 148 1.16 23.86 11.87
N ASP A 149 1.42 23.76 13.17
CA ASP A 149 2.39 24.58 13.92
C ASP A 149 2.94 23.79 15.10
N ARG A 150 3.88 24.35 15.85
CA ARG A 150 4.32 23.78 17.12
C ARG A 150 3.55 24.37 18.29
N ASP A 151 3.18 23.52 19.24
CA ASP A 151 2.70 23.95 20.53
C ASP A 151 3.87 24.34 21.47
N GLU A 152 3.54 24.67 22.73
CA GLU A 152 4.55 25.04 23.74
C GLU A 152 5.47 23.89 24.15
N ALA A 153 5.04 22.64 23.94
CA ALA A 153 5.86 21.45 24.18
C ALA A 153 6.78 21.12 22.98
N GLY A 154 6.57 21.81 21.85
CA GLY A 154 7.30 21.58 20.61
C GLY A 154 6.67 20.51 19.72
N GLU A 155 5.50 19.99 20.09
CA GLU A 155 4.78 18.99 19.29
C GLU A 155 4.06 19.67 18.14
N VAL A 156 4.07 19.02 16.97
CA VAL A 156 3.31 19.47 15.82
C VAL A 156 1.82 19.27 16.11
N VAL A 157 1.05 20.35 15.98
CA VAL A 157 -0.40 20.37 16.20
C VAL A 157 -1.11 20.97 15.00
N GLY A 158 -2.34 20.50 14.79
CA GLY A 158 -3.20 20.95 13.69
C GLY A 158 -4.00 22.22 13.98
N LYS A 159 -4.16 23.05 12.96
CA LYS A 159 -4.91 24.32 13.03
C LYS A 159 -6.25 24.30 12.31
N ILE A 160 -6.54 23.25 11.54
CA ILE A 160 -7.76 23.17 10.75
C ILE A 160 -8.94 22.87 11.69
N PRO A 161 -9.97 23.72 11.76
CA PRO A 161 -11.13 23.43 12.59
C PRO A 161 -11.90 22.22 12.04
N VAL A 162 -12.18 21.25 12.91
CA VAL A 162 -13.05 20.12 12.60
C VAL A 162 -14.49 20.61 12.57
N SER A 163 -15.23 20.22 11.53
CA SER A 163 -16.65 20.57 11.41
C SER A 163 -17.44 20.04 12.61
N PRO A 164 -18.35 20.82 13.22
CA PRO A 164 -19.27 20.29 14.24
C PRO A 164 -20.30 19.31 13.66
N GLU A 165 -20.40 19.20 12.34
CA GLU A 165 -21.19 18.18 11.65
C GLU A 165 -20.39 16.90 11.36
N ALA A 166 -19.08 16.90 11.63
CA ALA A 166 -18.28 15.69 11.51
C ALA A 166 -18.75 14.66 12.54
N ILE A 167 -18.78 13.39 12.13
CA ILE A 167 -19.22 12.27 12.96
C ILE A 167 -18.04 11.36 13.34
N LYS A 168 -18.19 10.69 14.49
CA LYS A 168 -17.40 9.54 14.94
C LYS A 168 -18.35 8.49 15.52
N TYR A 169 -17.92 7.24 15.54
CA TYR A 169 -18.68 6.16 16.18
C TYR A 169 -18.31 6.02 17.67
N ASP A 170 -19.31 5.78 18.52
CA ASP A 170 -19.14 5.45 19.93
C ASP A 170 -19.55 3.98 20.12
N SER A 171 -18.57 3.11 20.39
CA SER A 171 -18.80 1.68 20.60
C SER A 171 -19.68 1.45 21.83
N ALA A 172 -19.40 2.08 22.97
CA ALA A 172 -20.15 1.85 24.20
C ALA A 172 -21.64 2.23 24.07
N LYS A 173 -21.95 3.31 23.35
CA LYS A 173 -23.34 3.74 23.09
C LYS A 173 -23.96 3.14 21.83
N LYS A 174 -23.16 2.52 20.97
CA LYS A 174 -23.57 1.96 19.67
C LYS A 174 -24.26 2.99 18.77
N GLU A 175 -23.67 4.19 18.67
CA GLU A 175 -24.22 5.29 17.87
C GLU A 175 -23.16 6.20 17.25
N TRP A 176 -23.51 6.83 16.13
CA TRP A 176 -22.73 7.92 15.54
C TRP A 176 -23.04 9.23 16.28
N TYR A 177 -22.00 9.92 16.73
CA TYR A 177 -22.11 11.20 17.42
C TYR A 177 -21.35 12.30 16.68
N LYS A 178 -21.80 13.54 16.85
CA LYS A 178 -21.13 14.73 16.31
C LYS A 178 -19.91 15.10 17.13
N VAL A 179 -18.80 15.39 16.46
CA VAL A 179 -17.56 15.87 17.10
C VAL A 179 -17.83 17.18 17.85
N SER A 180 -17.24 17.30 19.04
CA SER A 180 -17.39 18.50 19.87
C SER A 180 -16.84 19.74 19.18
N SER A 181 -17.51 20.88 19.35
CA SER A 181 -17.04 22.17 18.84
C SER A 181 -15.65 22.52 19.38
N GLY A 182 -14.77 23.03 18.53
CA GLY A 182 -13.44 23.51 18.92
C GLY A 182 -12.31 22.50 18.73
N ALA A 183 -12.60 21.29 18.26
CA ALA A 183 -11.58 20.35 17.83
C ALA A 183 -10.84 20.87 16.57
N THR A 184 -9.55 20.57 16.47
CA THR A 184 -8.72 20.85 15.30
C THR A 184 -8.05 19.58 14.77
N ALA A 185 -7.59 19.64 13.52
CA ALA A 185 -6.88 18.58 12.83
C ALA A 185 -5.66 19.15 12.07
N MET A 186 -4.64 18.33 11.84
CA MET A 186 -3.49 18.72 11.00
C MET A 186 -3.89 18.87 9.54
N SER A 187 -4.71 17.94 9.06
CA SER A 187 -5.09 17.82 7.66
C SER A 187 -6.59 17.63 7.47
N ILE A 188 -7.06 18.07 6.31
CA ILE A 188 -8.42 17.87 5.81
C ILE A 188 -8.33 17.39 4.37
N GLY A 189 -9.14 16.39 4.02
CA GLY A 189 -9.27 15.91 2.65
C GLY A 189 -10.72 15.66 2.28
N THR A 190 -11.15 16.18 1.14
CA THR A 190 -12.46 15.86 0.55
C THR A 190 -12.27 14.87 -0.59
N TYR A 191 -12.99 13.75 -0.57
CA TYR A 191 -12.82 12.63 -1.48
C TYR A 191 -14.11 12.31 -2.22
N ASN A 192 -14.00 12.16 -3.55
CA ASN A 192 -15.02 11.52 -4.37
C ASN A 192 -14.76 10.00 -4.40
N TYR A 193 -15.81 9.20 -4.49
CA TYR A 193 -15.67 7.75 -4.58
C TYR A 193 -16.13 7.23 -5.93
N ILE A 194 -15.28 6.41 -6.56
CA ILE A 194 -15.62 5.65 -7.76
C ILE A 194 -16.09 4.27 -7.29
N PHE A 195 -17.36 4.17 -6.91
CA PHE A 195 -17.97 2.90 -6.57
C PHE A 195 -18.30 2.08 -7.83
N GLY A 196 -18.39 0.77 -7.64
CA GLY A 196 -18.94 -0.20 -8.58
C GLY A 196 -19.63 -1.30 -7.81
N ASN A 197 -19.96 -2.40 -8.47
CA ASN A 197 -20.48 -3.58 -7.78
C ASN A 197 -19.34 -4.40 -7.15
N PHE A 198 -19.60 -4.98 -5.99
CA PHE A 198 -18.88 -6.15 -5.51
C PHE A 198 -19.14 -7.35 -6.43
N HIS A 199 -18.30 -8.38 -6.35
CA HIS A 199 -18.33 -9.52 -7.28
C HIS A 199 -19.63 -10.33 -7.25
N HIS A 200 -20.39 -10.28 -6.15
CA HIS A 200 -21.74 -10.88 -6.04
C HIS A 200 -22.87 -10.00 -6.60
N GLY A 201 -22.52 -8.86 -7.23
CA GLY A 201 -23.44 -7.98 -7.94
C GLY A 201 -24.15 -6.94 -7.06
N ARG A 202 -23.80 -6.81 -5.77
CA ARG A 202 -24.33 -5.74 -4.92
C ARG A 202 -23.51 -4.47 -5.07
N PRO A 203 -24.13 -3.27 -5.08
CA PRO A 203 -23.42 -2.02 -5.22
C PRO A 203 -22.59 -1.71 -3.96
N MET A 204 -21.37 -1.20 -4.16
CA MET A 204 -20.62 -0.56 -3.10
C MET A 204 -21.23 0.83 -2.82
N THR A 205 -21.42 1.14 -1.55
CA THR A 205 -21.96 2.41 -1.06
C THR A 205 -21.14 2.93 0.12
N ILE A 206 -21.43 4.16 0.56
CA ILE A 206 -20.83 4.79 1.73
C ILE A 206 -21.01 3.95 3.01
N ALA A 207 -22.04 3.09 3.06
CA ALA A 207 -22.28 2.20 4.19
C ALA A 207 -21.11 1.23 4.44
N ASN A 208 -20.36 0.83 3.40
CA ASN A 208 -19.20 -0.06 3.59
C ASN A 208 -18.04 0.68 4.30
N ILE A 209 -17.89 1.98 4.05
CA ILE A 209 -16.87 2.82 4.71
C ILE A 209 -17.29 3.04 6.17
N LEU A 210 -18.56 3.39 6.40
CA LEU A 210 -19.10 3.58 7.75
C LEU A 210 -19.04 2.29 8.57
N TYR A 211 -19.36 1.15 7.96
CA TYR A 211 -19.24 -0.14 8.61
C TYR A 211 -17.80 -0.41 9.02
N ALA A 212 -16.84 -0.20 8.11
CA ALA A 212 -15.44 -0.43 8.43
C ALA A 212 -14.95 0.45 9.59
N ASP A 213 -15.35 1.72 9.59
CA ASP A 213 -15.00 2.67 10.67
C ASP A 213 -15.62 2.28 12.02
N ALA A 214 -16.91 1.93 12.03
CA ALA A 214 -17.57 1.45 13.23
C ALA A 214 -17.02 0.11 13.70
N PHE A 215 -16.67 -0.80 12.79
CA PHE A 215 -16.09 -2.10 13.12
C PHE A 215 -14.76 -1.94 13.83
N VAL A 216 -13.82 -1.17 13.27
CA VAL A 216 -12.52 -0.98 13.94
C VAL A 216 -12.74 -0.36 15.31
N THR A 217 -13.57 0.68 15.41
CA THR A 217 -13.89 1.33 16.68
C THR A 217 -14.50 0.36 17.70
N GLU A 218 -15.38 -0.54 17.29
CA GLU A 218 -15.97 -1.57 18.15
C GLU A 218 -14.88 -2.51 18.68
N TRP A 219 -14.11 -3.12 17.78
CA TRP A 219 -13.20 -4.22 18.11
C TRP A 219 -11.93 -3.81 18.85
N ILE A 220 -11.58 -2.51 18.84
CA ILE A 220 -10.46 -1.97 19.62
C ILE A 220 -10.87 -1.44 21.01
N ASN A 221 -12.17 -1.33 21.33
CA ASN A 221 -12.61 -0.76 22.60
C ASN A 221 -13.30 -1.80 23.46
N LYS A 222 -12.75 -2.04 24.65
CA LYS A 222 -13.38 -2.94 25.63
C LYS A 222 -14.47 -2.19 26.40
N ASP A 223 -15.72 -2.32 25.96
CA ASP A 223 -16.86 -1.58 26.52
C ASP A 223 -17.42 -2.21 27.82
N GLY A 224 -16.96 -3.41 28.18
CA GLY A 224 -17.35 -4.14 29.40
C GLY A 224 -16.46 -5.35 29.71
N GLU A 225 -16.67 -5.98 30.87
CA GLU A 225 -15.87 -7.17 31.28
C GLU A 225 -16.11 -8.39 30.37
N ASP A 226 -17.36 -8.60 29.95
CA ASP A 226 -17.81 -9.71 29.09
C ASP A 226 -17.98 -9.28 27.62
N ASP A 227 -17.27 -8.24 27.19
CA ASP A 227 -17.36 -7.73 25.83
C ASP A 227 -16.82 -8.76 24.82
N LYS A 228 -17.72 -9.22 23.94
CA LYS A 228 -17.42 -10.24 22.92
C LYS A 228 -16.98 -9.63 21.60
N TYR A 229 -17.11 -8.32 21.43
CA TYR A 229 -16.72 -7.58 20.24
C TYR A 229 -15.47 -6.75 20.53
N TYR A 230 -14.50 -7.38 21.22
CA TYR A 230 -13.22 -6.80 21.59
C TYR A 230 -12.11 -7.82 21.34
N ASP A 231 -11.02 -7.39 20.71
CA ASP A 231 -9.83 -8.20 20.52
C ASP A 231 -8.58 -7.38 20.85
N ALA A 232 -7.80 -7.83 21.85
CA ALA A 232 -6.63 -7.10 22.34
C ALA A 232 -5.49 -7.04 21.31
N ALA A 233 -5.30 -8.08 20.50
CA ALA A 233 -4.26 -8.08 19.48
C ALA A 233 -4.65 -7.15 18.31
N TYR A 234 -5.95 -7.09 18.01
CA TYR A 234 -6.50 -6.15 17.05
C TYR A 234 -6.41 -4.70 17.53
N GLU A 235 -6.70 -4.45 18.82
CA GLU A 235 -6.49 -3.15 19.47
C GLU A 235 -5.03 -2.69 19.35
N ASP A 236 -4.08 -3.50 19.82
CA ASP A 236 -2.65 -3.16 19.84
C ASP A 236 -2.15 -2.79 18.43
N TYR A 237 -2.67 -3.47 17.40
CA TYR A 237 -2.31 -3.20 16.02
C TYR A 237 -2.96 -1.94 15.44
N HIS A 238 -4.25 -1.69 15.71
CA HIS A 238 -5.00 -0.62 15.06
C HIS A 238 -5.01 0.71 15.82
N ARG A 239 -4.86 0.70 17.15
CA ARG A 239 -5.01 1.90 18.00
C ARG A 239 -4.12 3.07 17.56
N PRO A 240 -2.82 2.90 17.25
CA PRO A 240 -1.96 4.01 16.84
C PRO A 240 -2.48 4.75 15.60
N ASP A 241 -2.91 4.02 14.58
CA ASP A 241 -3.44 4.60 13.34
C ASP A 241 -4.86 5.14 13.52
N TRP A 242 -5.66 4.53 14.41
CA TRP A 242 -7.05 4.95 14.66
C TRP A 242 -7.16 6.30 15.36
N GLU A 243 -6.20 6.62 16.23
CA GLU A 243 -6.18 7.87 17.00
C GLU A 243 -5.89 9.11 16.13
N VAL A 244 -5.33 8.90 14.94
CA VAL A 244 -5.12 9.94 13.92
C VAL A 244 -6.45 10.51 13.40
N GLY A 245 -7.54 9.73 13.46
CA GLY A 245 -8.86 10.12 12.96
C GLY A 245 -9.58 11.14 13.85
N LYS A 246 -9.82 12.36 13.32
CA LYS A 246 -10.57 13.42 14.01
C LYS A 246 -12.07 13.46 13.67
N GLY A 247 -12.49 12.67 12.69
CA GLY A 247 -13.89 12.50 12.29
C GLY A 247 -14.12 12.86 10.83
N MET A 248 -15.33 12.58 10.32
CA MET A 248 -15.65 12.79 8.91
C MET A 248 -17.02 13.46 8.73
N THR A 249 -17.16 14.32 7.72
CA THR A 249 -18.46 14.87 7.28
C THR A 249 -18.92 14.11 6.04
N LEU A 250 -20.18 13.64 6.06
CA LEU A 250 -20.84 13.08 4.89
C LEU A 250 -21.56 14.20 4.13
N ASN A 251 -21.11 14.50 2.92
CA ASN A 251 -21.64 15.63 2.15
C ASN A 251 -22.83 15.21 1.30
N LEU A 252 -23.75 16.16 1.03
CA LEU A 252 -24.96 15.92 0.23
C LEU A 252 -24.68 15.53 -1.22
N ASP A 253 -23.50 15.88 -1.74
CA ASP A 253 -23.04 15.53 -3.09
C ASP A 253 -22.42 14.12 -3.19
N GLY A 254 -22.41 13.36 -2.08
CA GLY A 254 -21.86 12.01 -2.01
C GLY A 254 -20.36 11.95 -1.73
N THR A 255 -19.69 13.09 -1.53
CA THR A 255 -18.29 13.11 -1.07
C THR A 255 -18.17 12.92 0.44
N ILE A 256 -16.99 12.50 0.89
CA ILE A 256 -16.61 12.49 2.31
C ILE A 256 -15.50 13.51 2.53
N THR A 257 -15.68 14.38 3.52
CA THR A 257 -14.61 15.25 4.02
C THR A 257 -14.07 14.66 5.32
N ASN A 258 -12.84 14.17 5.30
CA ASN A 258 -12.17 13.58 6.44
C ASN A 258 -11.20 14.57 7.11
N TYR A 259 -11.14 14.55 8.44
CA TYR A 259 -10.23 15.35 9.27
C TYR A 259 -9.30 14.42 10.03
N PHE A 260 -7.99 14.66 9.96
CA PHE A 260 -7.01 13.70 10.47
C PHE A 260 -5.67 14.37 10.84
N ASP A 261 -4.97 13.79 11.81
CA ASP A 261 -3.68 14.27 12.33
C ASP A 261 -2.50 13.56 11.66
N TYR A 262 -2.36 13.73 10.34
CA TYR A 262 -1.21 13.23 9.61
C TYR A 262 -0.64 14.31 8.71
N ASN A 263 0.65 14.58 8.86
CA ASN A 263 1.38 15.54 8.05
C ASN A 263 2.59 14.87 7.41
N PHE A 264 2.77 15.11 6.11
CA PHE A 264 3.93 14.66 5.36
C PHE A 264 4.33 15.71 4.32
N PRO A 265 5.09 16.75 4.71
CA PRO A 265 5.53 17.83 3.81
C PRO A 265 6.22 17.36 2.52
N PRO A 266 7.00 16.25 2.50
CA PRO A 266 7.62 15.78 1.25
C PRO A 266 6.63 15.31 0.17
N SER A 267 5.39 14.94 0.52
CA SER A 267 4.39 14.51 -0.47
C SER A 267 2.95 14.75 -0.03
N LYS A 268 2.27 15.65 -0.74
CA LYS A 268 0.83 15.90 -0.58
C LYS A 268 -0.01 14.71 -1.02
N GLU A 269 0.45 13.95 -2.00
CA GLU A 269 -0.19 12.73 -2.49
C GLU A 269 -0.19 11.67 -1.39
N ARG A 270 0.89 11.54 -0.62
CA ARG A 270 0.95 10.65 0.54
C ARG A 270 0.01 11.11 1.65
N VAL A 271 -0.08 12.42 1.93
CA VAL A 271 -1.08 12.96 2.88
C VAL A 271 -2.50 12.62 2.42
N ALA A 272 -2.82 12.84 1.14
CA ALA A 272 -4.12 12.52 0.56
C ALA A 272 -4.45 11.01 0.63
N ALA A 273 -3.46 10.15 0.38
CA ALA A 273 -3.66 8.71 0.43
C ALA A 273 -3.93 8.20 1.86
N ASN A 274 -3.19 8.69 2.86
CA ASN A 274 -3.37 8.30 4.26
C ASN A 274 -4.67 8.90 4.86
N GLY A 275 -5.12 10.04 4.34
CA GLY A 275 -6.34 10.69 4.80
C GLY A 275 -7.65 10.17 4.19
N ALA A 276 -7.60 9.29 3.18
CA ALA A 276 -8.78 8.81 2.48
C ALA A 276 -9.51 7.73 3.31
N PRO A 277 -10.80 7.90 3.67
CA PRO A 277 -11.58 6.83 4.30
C PRO A 277 -11.65 5.55 3.44
N GLN A 278 -11.66 4.38 4.09
CA GLN A 278 -11.53 3.08 3.42
C GLN A 278 -12.56 2.06 3.94
N ALA A 279 -12.70 0.96 3.21
CA ALA A 279 -13.62 -0.15 3.52
C ALA A 279 -12.86 -1.49 3.71
N TYR A 280 -11.64 -1.45 4.25
CA TYR A 280 -10.88 -2.63 4.69
C TYR A 280 -10.72 -2.60 6.21
N LEU A 281 -10.45 -3.77 6.79
CA LEU A 281 -10.33 -3.97 8.25
C LEU A 281 -8.94 -4.38 8.71
N SER A 282 -7.97 -4.47 7.81
CA SER A 282 -6.59 -4.86 8.14
C SER A 282 -5.58 -4.16 7.23
N GLY A 283 -4.31 -4.13 7.63
CA GLY A 283 -3.19 -3.59 6.83
C GLY A 283 -2.87 -4.38 5.56
N ARG A 284 -3.67 -5.39 5.21
CA ARG A 284 -3.59 -6.16 3.97
C ARG A 284 -4.52 -5.64 2.88
N TYR A 285 -5.36 -4.67 3.21
CA TYR A 285 -6.20 -3.92 2.26
C TYR A 285 -7.20 -4.78 1.49
N MET A 286 -7.69 -5.86 2.10
CA MET A 286 -8.74 -6.69 1.52
C MET A 286 -10.09 -5.97 1.64
N ILE A 287 -10.70 -5.68 0.50
CA ILE A 287 -12.00 -4.99 0.39
C ILE A 287 -13.06 -6.04 0.14
N LEU A 288 -13.97 -6.19 1.10
CA LEU A 288 -15.11 -7.09 1.06
C LEU A 288 -16.38 -6.32 1.43
N PRO A 289 -17.57 -6.81 1.04
CA PRO A 289 -18.81 -6.17 1.43
C PRO A 289 -19.06 -6.36 2.94
N TRP A 290 -19.70 -5.38 3.57
CA TRP A 290 -19.89 -5.36 5.03
C TRP A 290 -20.60 -6.61 5.55
N GLU A 291 -21.48 -7.25 4.77
CA GLU A 291 -22.16 -8.48 5.17
C GLU A 291 -21.21 -9.67 5.40
N ILE A 292 -20.08 -9.75 4.68
CA ILE A 292 -19.08 -10.80 4.93
C ILE A 292 -18.33 -10.49 6.23
N PHE A 293 -17.93 -9.24 6.43
CA PHE A 293 -17.29 -8.84 7.67
C PHE A 293 -18.19 -9.06 8.88
N GLU A 294 -19.49 -8.76 8.77
CA GLU A 294 -20.47 -8.98 9.83
C GLU A 294 -20.63 -10.47 10.14
N ALA A 295 -20.71 -11.32 9.12
CA ALA A 295 -20.78 -12.77 9.34
C ALA A 295 -19.53 -13.29 10.06
N LEU A 296 -18.34 -12.78 9.74
CA LEU A 296 -17.11 -13.12 10.45
C LEU A 296 -17.12 -12.62 11.90
N ALA A 297 -17.56 -11.38 12.14
CA ALA A 297 -17.74 -10.80 13.47
C ALA A 297 -18.64 -11.68 14.34
N GLU A 298 -19.80 -12.07 13.81
CA GLU A 298 -20.80 -12.86 14.50
C GLU A 298 -20.35 -14.32 14.72
N LEU A 299 -19.53 -14.87 13.82
CA LEU A 299 -18.90 -16.18 14.06
C LEU A 299 -17.95 -16.15 15.27
N VAL A 300 -17.18 -15.08 15.43
CA VAL A 300 -16.24 -14.92 16.54
C VAL A 300 -16.99 -14.59 17.84
N ALA A 301 -17.89 -13.61 17.82
CA ALA A 301 -18.56 -13.10 19.01
C ALA A 301 -19.69 -14.02 19.51
N VAL A 302 -20.48 -14.61 18.61
CA VAL A 302 -21.69 -15.39 18.97
C VAL A 302 -21.46 -16.89 18.82
N GLY A 303 -20.67 -17.31 17.83
CA GLY A 303 -20.33 -18.70 17.57
C GLY A 303 -20.94 -19.25 16.29
N SER A 304 -20.51 -20.46 15.94
CA SER A 304 -20.83 -21.13 14.68
C SER A 304 -21.82 -22.29 14.84
N GLU A 305 -22.50 -22.65 13.74
CA GLU A 305 -23.41 -23.80 13.71
C GLU A 305 -22.67 -25.12 13.96
N SER A 306 -21.43 -25.25 13.48
CA SER A 306 -20.60 -26.44 13.69
C SER A 306 -20.10 -26.60 15.13
N GLY A 307 -20.16 -25.55 15.95
CA GLY A 307 -19.53 -25.50 17.27
C GLY A 307 -18.03 -25.22 17.24
N THR A 308 -17.46 -24.93 16.07
CA THR A 308 -16.09 -24.43 15.94
C THR A 308 -16.00 -23.04 16.58
N VAL A 309 -14.99 -22.84 17.44
CA VAL A 309 -14.69 -21.54 18.03
C VAL A 309 -13.74 -20.80 17.11
N TYR A 310 -14.18 -19.67 16.56
CA TYR A 310 -13.39 -18.87 15.62
C TYR A 310 -12.73 -17.67 16.31
N SER A 311 -11.61 -17.20 15.75
CA SER A 311 -10.95 -15.94 16.13
C SER A 311 -10.35 -15.24 14.90
N PHE A 312 -10.03 -13.96 15.01
CA PHE A 312 -9.22 -13.22 14.03
C PHE A 312 -7.72 -13.43 14.26
N THR A 313 -7.32 -13.83 15.46
CA THR A 313 -5.93 -14.10 15.83
C THR A 313 -5.77 -15.59 16.10
N PRO A 314 -4.76 -16.26 15.51
CA PRO A 314 -4.55 -17.68 15.79
C PRO A 314 -4.15 -17.90 17.25
N GLY A 315 -4.59 -19.02 17.83
CA GLY A 315 -4.31 -19.34 19.21
C GLY A 315 -4.75 -20.76 19.58
N ASP A 316 -4.38 -21.20 20.79
CA ASP A 316 -4.75 -22.53 21.26
C ASP A 316 -6.27 -22.64 21.47
N GLY A 317 -6.87 -23.66 20.87
CA GLY A 317 -8.30 -23.97 21.04
C GLY A 317 -9.26 -23.11 20.22
N VAL A 318 -8.74 -22.24 19.34
CA VAL A 318 -9.53 -21.45 18.38
C VAL A 318 -9.02 -21.69 16.96
N GLU A 319 -9.90 -21.52 15.98
CA GLU A 319 -9.56 -21.58 14.57
C GLU A 319 -9.61 -20.18 13.97
N GLN A 320 -8.58 -19.78 13.24
CA GLN A 320 -8.63 -18.49 12.54
C GLN A 320 -9.72 -18.54 11.46
N VAL A 321 -10.50 -17.47 11.32
CA VAL A 321 -11.49 -17.36 10.23
C VAL A 321 -10.79 -17.44 8.86
N ASP A 322 -11.46 -18.06 7.88
CA ASP A 322 -10.85 -18.29 6.57
C ASP A 322 -11.92 -18.34 5.47
N LEU A 323 -11.78 -17.46 4.48
CA LEU A 323 -12.74 -17.33 3.39
C LEU A 323 -12.70 -18.46 2.35
N LEU A 324 -11.69 -19.34 2.40
CA LEU A 324 -11.49 -20.45 1.46
C LEU A 324 -11.60 -21.83 2.12
N ARG A 325 -11.33 -21.93 3.43
CA ARG A 325 -11.39 -23.22 4.15
C ARG A 325 -12.83 -23.73 4.18
N VAL A 326 -13.07 -24.90 3.57
CA VAL A 326 -14.41 -25.49 3.36
C VAL A 326 -15.27 -25.54 4.64
N SER A 327 -14.69 -25.90 5.79
CA SER A 327 -15.41 -25.92 7.06
C SER A 327 -15.84 -24.53 7.51
N CYS A 328 -14.95 -23.53 7.42
CA CYS A 328 -15.24 -22.14 7.76
C CYS A 328 -16.27 -21.54 6.79
N VAL A 329 -16.12 -21.76 5.48
CA VAL A 329 -17.07 -21.29 4.46
C VAL A 329 -18.48 -21.81 4.71
N LYS A 330 -18.61 -23.07 5.16
CA LYS A 330 -19.92 -23.63 5.54
C LYS A 330 -20.54 -22.87 6.73
N ASP A 331 -19.75 -22.56 7.76
CA ASP A 331 -20.22 -21.81 8.92
C ASP A 331 -20.52 -20.34 8.57
N ILE A 332 -19.72 -19.70 7.71
CA ILE A 332 -19.99 -18.34 7.19
C ILE A 332 -21.34 -18.33 6.47
N ARG A 333 -21.59 -19.31 5.59
CA ARG A 333 -22.86 -19.43 4.89
C ARG A 333 -24.04 -19.62 5.85
N ALA A 334 -23.89 -20.49 6.86
CA ALA A 334 -24.91 -20.72 7.87
C ALA A 334 -25.20 -19.44 8.67
N LYS A 335 -24.14 -18.70 9.06
CA LYS A 335 -24.27 -17.42 9.75
C LYS A 335 -24.99 -16.38 8.90
N LEU A 336 -24.63 -16.21 7.63
CA LEU A 336 -25.32 -15.30 6.72
C LEU A 336 -26.83 -15.63 6.60
N ALA A 337 -27.20 -16.91 6.54
CA ALA A 337 -28.60 -17.33 6.54
C ALA A 337 -29.31 -17.00 7.86
N GLU A 338 -28.66 -17.25 9.00
CA GLU A 338 -29.16 -16.87 10.33
C GLU A 338 -29.41 -15.35 10.44
N LEU A 339 -28.43 -14.54 10.05
CA LEU A 339 -28.54 -13.07 10.08
C LEU A 339 -29.70 -12.58 9.22
N LYS A 340 -29.87 -13.15 8.03
CA LYS A 340 -31.01 -12.86 7.15
C LYS A 340 -32.36 -13.20 7.79
N ASP A 341 -32.48 -14.40 8.35
CA ASP A 341 -33.74 -14.90 8.91
C ASP A 341 -34.13 -14.13 10.19
N ASN A 342 -33.14 -13.64 10.93
CA ASN A 342 -33.32 -12.78 12.09
C ASN A 342 -33.56 -11.30 11.76
N ASN A 343 -33.54 -10.92 10.47
CA ASN A 343 -33.58 -9.53 10.02
C ASN A 343 -32.47 -8.67 10.66
N HIS A 344 -31.29 -9.27 10.85
CA HIS A 344 -30.15 -8.62 11.49
C HIS A 344 -29.60 -7.48 10.64
N LEU A 345 -29.42 -6.32 11.26
CA LEU A 345 -28.79 -5.15 10.66
C LEU A 345 -27.81 -4.58 11.68
N PRO A 346 -26.52 -4.43 11.35
CA PRO A 346 -25.55 -3.82 12.25
C PRO A 346 -26.03 -2.44 12.71
N VAL A 347 -26.00 -2.20 14.02
CA VAL A 347 -26.54 -0.99 14.62
C VAL A 347 -25.88 0.29 14.09
N SER A 348 -24.61 0.21 13.71
CA SER A 348 -23.85 1.28 13.06
C SER A 348 -24.40 1.68 11.68
N LEU A 349 -25.18 0.81 11.03
CA LEU A 349 -25.74 1.03 9.70
C LEU A 349 -27.24 1.34 9.70
N LYS A 350 -27.91 1.38 10.86
CA LYS A 350 -29.38 1.51 10.96
C LYS A 350 -29.96 2.74 10.24
N ASP A 351 -29.18 3.82 10.14
CA ASP A 351 -29.58 5.08 9.50
C ASP A 351 -29.13 5.18 8.04
N TYR A 352 -28.40 4.18 7.54
CA TYR A 352 -27.74 4.18 6.21
C TYR A 352 -28.16 3.02 5.32
N VAL A 353 -28.66 1.93 5.90
CA VAL A 353 -29.07 0.70 5.22
C VAL A 353 -30.40 0.25 5.80
N THR A 354 -31.33 -0.16 4.95
CA THR A 354 -32.59 -0.75 5.39
C THR A 354 -32.44 -2.25 5.68
N VAL A 355 -33.30 -2.78 6.54
CA VAL A 355 -33.35 -4.23 6.83
C VAL A 355 -33.52 -5.08 5.56
N GLU A 356 -34.30 -4.61 4.60
CA GLU A 356 -34.50 -5.34 3.33
C GLU A 356 -33.24 -5.31 2.44
N GLU A 357 -32.50 -4.20 2.43
CA GLU A 357 -31.20 -4.13 1.74
C GLU A 357 -30.16 -5.05 2.39
N ALA A 358 -30.14 -5.14 3.72
CA ALA A 358 -29.29 -6.07 4.47
C ALA A 358 -29.61 -7.53 4.09
N LYS A 359 -30.89 -7.91 4.11
CA LYS A 359 -31.33 -9.25 3.71
C LYS A 359 -30.95 -9.61 2.28
N ALA A 360 -31.09 -8.66 1.36
CA ALA A 360 -30.66 -8.84 -0.02
C ALA A 360 -29.13 -9.01 -0.14
N GLY A 361 -28.35 -8.33 0.70
CA GLY A 361 -26.89 -8.53 0.82
C GLY A 361 -26.54 -9.94 1.29
N TYR A 362 -27.10 -10.39 2.41
CA TYR A 362 -26.88 -11.75 2.91
C TYR A 362 -27.32 -12.82 1.91
N GLU A 363 -28.46 -12.64 1.23
CA GLU A 363 -28.92 -13.57 0.20
C GLU A 363 -27.94 -13.65 -0.98
N ALA A 364 -27.42 -12.51 -1.45
CA ALA A 364 -26.42 -12.48 -2.51
C ALA A 364 -25.11 -13.15 -2.09
N ALA A 365 -24.66 -12.96 -0.84
CA ALA A 365 -23.47 -13.60 -0.30
C ALA A 365 -23.64 -15.13 -0.14
N VAL A 366 -24.80 -15.60 0.33
CA VAL A 366 -25.12 -17.04 0.39
C VAL A 366 -25.12 -17.64 -1.01
N LYS A 367 -25.75 -16.98 -1.99
CA LYS A 367 -25.78 -17.43 -3.38
C LYS A 367 -24.37 -17.50 -3.96
N TRP A 368 -23.53 -16.50 -3.70
CA TRP A 368 -22.12 -16.53 -4.11
C TRP A 368 -21.39 -17.74 -3.57
N ILE A 369 -21.52 -18.03 -2.27
CA ILE A 369 -20.89 -19.20 -1.65
C ILE A 369 -21.42 -20.50 -2.28
N ASP A 370 -22.73 -20.59 -2.56
CA ASP A 370 -23.33 -21.75 -3.21
C ASP A 370 -22.81 -21.99 -4.63
N GLU A 371 -22.52 -20.91 -5.36
CA GLU A 371 -22.06 -20.99 -6.75
C GLU A 371 -20.54 -21.16 -6.88
N LYS A 372 -19.76 -20.48 -6.04
CA LYS A 372 -18.28 -20.42 -6.12
C LYS A 372 -17.56 -21.31 -5.12
N GLY A 373 -18.23 -21.73 -4.05
CA GLY A 373 -17.67 -22.59 -3.02
C GLY A 373 -16.70 -21.89 -2.04
N HIS A 374 -16.64 -20.57 -2.07
CA HIS A 374 -15.82 -19.75 -1.15
C HIS A 374 -16.56 -18.46 -0.75
N ALA A 375 -16.10 -17.83 0.34
CA ALA A 375 -16.71 -16.61 0.88
C ALA A 375 -15.99 -15.31 0.47
N PHE A 376 -14.87 -15.38 -0.25
CA PHE A 376 -14.20 -14.18 -0.77
C PHE A 376 -15.04 -13.48 -1.83
N ILE A 377 -15.55 -12.27 -1.52
CA ILE A 377 -16.32 -11.41 -2.41
C ILE A 377 -15.60 -10.06 -2.46
N GLY A 378 -14.89 -9.77 -3.54
CA GLY A 378 -14.13 -8.54 -3.69
C GLY A 378 -14.83 -7.47 -4.53
N ASN A 379 -14.11 -6.40 -4.86
CA ASN A 379 -14.57 -5.30 -5.73
C ASN A 379 -13.60 -5.02 -6.90
N GLY A 380 -12.57 -5.86 -7.08
CA GLY A 380 -11.47 -5.61 -8.01
C GLY A 380 -11.69 -6.12 -9.44
N ALA A 381 -10.65 -5.97 -10.26
CA ALA A 381 -10.63 -6.28 -11.69
C ALA A 381 -10.90 -7.76 -12.03
N PHE A 382 -10.63 -8.66 -11.09
CA PHE A 382 -10.89 -10.09 -11.19
C PHE A 382 -11.68 -10.56 -9.98
N TYR A 383 -12.38 -11.68 -10.14
CA TYR A 383 -12.95 -12.41 -9.02
C TYR A 383 -12.40 -13.83 -9.02
N LEU A 384 -12.38 -14.46 -7.83
CA LEU A 384 -11.98 -15.84 -7.67
C LEU A 384 -13.07 -16.73 -8.28
N GLU A 385 -12.74 -17.45 -9.36
CA GLU A 385 -13.66 -18.37 -10.04
C GLU A 385 -13.61 -19.75 -9.40
N LYS A 386 -12.38 -20.21 -9.12
CA LYS A 386 -12.15 -21.55 -8.63
C LYS A 386 -10.93 -21.57 -7.71
N TYR A 387 -11.07 -22.30 -6.62
CA TYR A 387 -10.00 -22.68 -5.71
C TYR A 387 -9.97 -24.21 -5.58
N ASP A 388 -8.82 -24.81 -5.88
CA ASP A 388 -8.58 -26.24 -5.71
C ASP A 388 -7.27 -26.47 -4.93
N PRO A 389 -7.34 -26.64 -3.60
CA PRO A 389 -6.17 -26.89 -2.78
C PRO A 389 -5.53 -28.25 -3.03
N ALA A 390 -6.25 -29.23 -3.60
CA ALA A 390 -5.68 -30.56 -3.86
C ALA A 390 -4.67 -30.55 -5.00
N THR A 391 -4.80 -29.61 -5.93
CA THR A 391 -3.90 -29.43 -7.07
C THR A 391 -3.08 -28.14 -7.01
N ASN A 392 -3.19 -27.37 -5.91
CA ASN A 392 -2.60 -26.03 -5.76
C ASN A 392 -2.96 -25.12 -6.94
N TYR A 393 -4.24 -25.11 -7.33
CA TYR A 393 -4.74 -24.36 -8.47
C TYR A 393 -5.74 -23.30 -8.05
N ILE A 394 -5.54 -22.09 -8.56
CA ILE A 394 -6.49 -20.99 -8.46
C ILE A 394 -6.77 -20.44 -9.86
N GLU A 395 -8.03 -20.13 -10.11
CA GLU A 395 -8.49 -19.46 -11.31
C GLU A 395 -9.14 -18.13 -10.97
N LEU A 396 -8.65 -17.07 -11.61
CA LEU A 396 -9.23 -15.73 -11.52
C LEU A 396 -9.90 -15.40 -12.84
N THR A 397 -11.17 -15.01 -12.80
CA THR A 397 -11.91 -14.56 -13.98
C THR A 397 -12.05 -13.05 -13.94
N ALA A 398 -11.82 -12.40 -15.08
CA ALA A 398 -11.94 -10.96 -15.16
C ALA A 398 -13.39 -10.52 -14.89
N PHE A 399 -13.56 -9.55 -14.00
CA PHE A 399 -14.86 -8.99 -13.68
C PHE A 399 -15.29 -8.06 -14.82
N ARG A 400 -16.37 -8.45 -15.52
CA ARG A 400 -16.90 -7.74 -16.70
C ARG A 400 -18.28 -7.15 -16.43
N ASP A 401 -18.47 -6.69 -15.21
CA ASP A 401 -19.65 -5.95 -14.81
C ASP A 401 -19.65 -4.57 -15.49
N PRO A 402 -20.78 -4.11 -16.06
CA PRO A 402 -20.87 -2.80 -16.71
C PRO A 402 -20.55 -1.61 -15.80
N GLU A 403 -20.73 -1.74 -14.49
CA GLU A 403 -20.42 -0.71 -13.48
C GLU A 403 -18.95 -0.74 -13.03
N TYR A 404 -18.13 -1.69 -13.52
CA TYR A 404 -16.70 -1.70 -13.25
C TYR A 404 -16.02 -0.52 -13.98
N PRO A 405 -15.28 0.36 -13.28
CA PRO A 405 -14.95 1.69 -13.79
C PRO A 405 -13.78 1.72 -14.77
N PHE A 406 -12.97 0.65 -14.87
CA PHE A 406 -11.74 0.66 -15.65
C PHE A 406 -11.83 -0.26 -16.86
N THR A 407 -11.58 0.28 -18.04
CA THR A 407 -11.38 -0.54 -19.24
C THR A 407 -10.01 -1.22 -19.21
N PRO A 408 -9.80 -2.33 -19.94
CA PRO A 408 -8.52 -3.05 -19.94
C PRO A 408 -7.30 -2.21 -20.36
N ASP A 409 -7.50 -1.11 -21.09
CA ASP A 409 -6.46 -0.19 -21.56
C ASP A 409 -6.24 1.03 -20.64
N TYR A 410 -7.12 1.25 -19.65
CA TYR A 410 -7.04 2.42 -18.77
C TYR A 410 -5.70 2.50 -18.04
N TRP A 411 -5.36 1.46 -17.26
CA TRP A 411 -4.15 1.44 -16.43
C TRP A 411 -2.84 1.37 -17.22
N PRO A 412 -2.71 0.54 -18.27
CA PRO A 412 -1.53 0.58 -19.15
C PRO A 412 -1.25 1.99 -19.69
N ASN A 413 -2.30 2.71 -20.11
CA ASN A 413 -2.16 4.07 -20.61
C ASN A 413 -1.87 5.07 -19.49
N LYS A 414 -2.48 4.89 -18.31
CA LYS A 414 -2.28 5.76 -17.14
C LYS A 414 -0.85 5.70 -16.60
N PHE A 415 -0.23 4.52 -16.62
CA PHE A 415 1.14 4.33 -16.16
C PHE A 415 2.21 4.59 -17.23
N ALA A 416 1.81 4.70 -18.50
CA ALA A 416 2.75 4.93 -19.58
C ALA A 416 3.56 6.21 -19.31
N THR A 417 4.87 6.05 -19.21
CA THR A 417 5.79 7.14 -18.89
C THR A 417 7.16 6.87 -19.46
N THR A 418 8.03 7.87 -19.42
CA THR A 418 9.45 7.72 -19.71
C THR A 418 10.21 7.57 -18.41
N THR A 419 11.12 6.60 -18.36
CA THR A 419 12.05 6.40 -17.24
C THR A 419 13.47 6.66 -17.75
N VAL A 420 14.33 7.21 -16.91
CA VAL A 420 15.76 7.31 -17.18
C VAL A 420 16.40 5.96 -16.83
N ARG A 421 17.39 5.54 -17.61
CA ARG A 421 18.22 4.39 -17.29
C ARG A 421 19.68 4.76 -17.42
N VAL A 422 20.45 4.50 -16.37
CA VAL A 422 21.91 4.50 -16.44
C VAL A 422 22.36 3.16 -17.02
N ASP A 423 22.76 3.15 -18.29
CA ASP A 423 23.15 1.94 -19.01
C ASP A 423 24.54 1.45 -18.57
N SER A 424 25.45 2.38 -18.29
CA SER A 424 26.78 2.07 -17.77
C SER A 424 27.39 3.27 -17.05
N VAL A 425 28.27 2.96 -16.10
CA VAL A 425 29.12 3.92 -15.37
C VAL A 425 30.56 3.43 -15.52
N ASP A 426 31.32 4.07 -16.41
CA ASP A 426 32.74 3.82 -16.62
C ASP A 426 33.56 4.72 -15.69
N VAL A 427 34.04 4.10 -14.62
CA VAL A 427 34.91 4.69 -13.60
C VAL A 427 36.20 3.86 -13.58
N PRO A 428 37.39 4.49 -13.47
CA PRO A 428 38.63 3.73 -13.30
C PRO A 428 38.53 2.82 -12.08
N ALA A 429 38.67 1.51 -12.27
CA ALA A 429 38.65 0.56 -11.15
C ALA A 429 39.75 0.86 -10.11
N MET A 430 40.85 1.49 -10.57
CA MET A 430 41.93 1.98 -9.73
C MET A 430 42.35 3.37 -10.20
N TYR A 431 42.49 4.30 -9.25
CA TYR A 431 43.00 5.64 -9.47
C TYR A 431 44.29 5.85 -8.66
N LEU A 432 45.33 6.34 -9.33
CA LEU A 432 46.65 6.57 -8.75
C LEU A 432 46.90 8.07 -8.54
N ARG A 433 46.84 8.55 -7.29
CA ARG A 433 47.05 9.96 -6.92
C ARG A 433 48.40 10.50 -7.38
N ALA A 434 49.41 9.63 -7.46
CA ALA A 434 50.74 9.98 -7.98
C ALA A 434 50.73 10.56 -9.40
N LYS A 435 49.71 10.27 -10.21
CA LYS A 435 49.55 10.82 -11.56
C LYS A 435 49.15 12.29 -11.57
N LYS A 436 48.43 12.77 -10.54
CA LYS A 436 47.91 14.14 -10.44
C LYS A 436 47.04 14.54 -11.66
N GLU A 437 46.26 13.58 -12.17
CA GLU A 437 45.36 13.76 -13.32
C GLU A 437 43.91 13.70 -12.84
N ASP A 438 43.00 14.47 -13.40
CA ASP A 438 41.59 14.40 -12.99
C ASP A 438 40.99 13.01 -13.27
N MET A 439 40.06 12.56 -12.41
CA MET A 439 39.34 11.32 -12.63
C MET A 439 38.13 11.58 -13.53
N LEU A 440 38.13 10.93 -14.70
CA LEU A 440 37.04 11.02 -15.66
C LEU A 440 36.02 9.91 -15.39
N ILE A 441 34.76 10.29 -15.29
CA ILE A 441 33.64 9.37 -15.12
C ILE A 441 32.73 9.50 -16.33
N LYS A 442 32.59 8.43 -17.09
CA LYS A 442 31.71 8.40 -18.26
C LYS A 442 30.44 7.63 -17.96
N VAL A 443 29.31 8.26 -18.22
CA VAL A 443 27.99 7.70 -17.93
C VAL A 443 27.21 7.61 -19.25
N GLN A 444 26.73 6.41 -19.57
CA GLN A 444 25.83 6.20 -20.69
C GLN A 444 24.39 6.18 -20.17
N VAL A 445 23.53 7.02 -20.75
CA VAL A 445 22.13 7.17 -20.34
C VAL A 445 21.18 6.95 -21.51
N SER A 446 20.05 6.30 -21.23
CA SER A 446 18.92 6.11 -22.13
C SER A 446 17.60 6.55 -21.50
N GLU A 447 16.65 6.93 -22.33
CA GLU A 447 15.23 7.03 -22.02
C GLU A 447 14.55 5.70 -22.32
N VAL A 448 13.71 5.19 -21.42
CA VAL A 448 13.01 3.93 -21.57
C VAL A 448 11.51 4.16 -21.45
N LEU A 449 10.77 3.81 -22.51
CA LEU A 449 9.31 3.86 -22.51
C LEU A 449 8.75 2.72 -21.65
N TYR A 450 8.11 3.07 -20.55
CA TYR A 450 7.40 2.15 -19.68
C TYR A 450 5.94 1.98 -20.14
N PRO A 451 5.35 0.76 -20.11
CA PRO A 451 5.95 -0.50 -19.69
C PRO A 451 6.71 -1.25 -20.79
N GLU A 452 6.63 -0.81 -22.06
CA GLU A 452 7.17 -1.53 -23.23
C GLU A 452 8.65 -1.92 -23.10
N GLY A 453 9.44 -1.11 -22.39
CA GLY A 453 10.88 -1.31 -22.19
C GLY A 453 11.71 -0.97 -23.43
N THR A 454 11.13 -0.26 -24.41
CA THR A 454 11.88 0.22 -25.57
C THR A 454 12.77 1.37 -25.13
N ALA A 455 14.08 1.20 -25.30
CA ALA A 455 15.08 2.21 -24.95
C ALA A 455 15.47 3.05 -26.17
N LYS A 456 15.62 4.35 -25.95
CA LYS A 456 16.19 5.33 -26.87
C LYS A 456 17.38 5.98 -26.17
N ILE A 457 18.47 6.17 -26.89
CA ILE A 457 19.63 6.92 -26.38
C ILE A 457 19.18 8.32 -25.97
N ALA A 458 19.60 8.78 -24.79
CA ALA A 458 19.22 10.10 -24.28
C ALA A 458 19.78 11.22 -25.17
N GLU A 459 18.95 12.20 -25.49
CA GLU A 459 19.33 13.37 -26.29
C GLU A 459 19.76 14.59 -25.45
N GLY A 460 19.66 14.45 -24.13
CA GLY A 460 20.02 15.46 -23.14
C GLY A 460 19.65 14.98 -21.73
N GLY A 461 19.72 15.88 -20.75
CA GLY A 461 19.44 15.59 -19.34
C GLY A 461 20.46 16.21 -18.41
N GLU A 462 20.28 15.96 -17.11
CA GLU A 462 21.25 16.29 -16.08
C GLU A 462 21.81 15.01 -15.48
N VAL A 463 23.14 14.92 -15.43
CA VAL A 463 23.84 13.82 -14.78
C VAL A 463 24.81 14.41 -13.77
N THR A 464 24.86 13.83 -12.58
CA THR A 464 25.79 14.19 -11.52
C THR A 464 26.51 12.94 -11.05
N ALA A 465 27.82 13.02 -10.87
CA ALA A 465 28.61 12.00 -10.18
C ALA A 465 28.98 12.52 -8.80
N MET A 466 28.65 11.76 -7.76
CA MET A 466 28.93 12.10 -6.37
C MET A 466 29.98 11.13 -5.83
N LEU A 467 31.11 11.66 -5.38
CA LEU A 467 32.12 10.92 -4.63
C LEU A 467 31.73 10.92 -3.15
N ILE A 468 31.44 9.73 -2.63
CA ILE A 468 31.13 9.54 -1.21
C ILE A 468 32.44 9.22 -0.48
N THR A 469 32.83 10.09 0.43
CA THR A 469 34.02 9.92 1.28
C THR A 469 33.61 9.61 2.72
N PRO A 470 34.56 9.23 3.62
CA PRO A 470 34.24 9.05 5.03
C PRO A 470 33.73 10.30 5.75
N THR A 471 33.94 11.50 5.21
CA THR A 471 33.66 12.77 5.89
C THR A 471 32.70 13.70 5.15
N GLU A 472 32.57 13.54 3.83
CA GLU A 472 31.78 14.42 2.97
C GLU A 472 31.34 13.75 1.66
N GLU A 473 30.33 14.35 1.02
CA GLU A 473 29.84 13.98 -0.30
C GLU A 473 30.16 15.10 -1.30
N LEU A 474 30.99 14.80 -2.31
CA LEU A 474 31.44 15.76 -3.31
C LEU A 474 30.71 15.52 -4.63
N SER A 475 29.92 16.48 -5.09
CA SER A 475 29.07 16.35 -6.28
C SER A 475 29.61 17.09 -7.50
N TYR A 476 29.68 16.40 -8.63
CA TYR A 476 30.25 16.89 -9.90
C TYR A 476 29.23 16.77 -11.03
N LYS A 477 28.79 17.91 -11.59
CA LYS A 477 27.88 17.93 -12.73
C LYS A 477 28.60 17.44 -13.98
N ALA A 478 28.02 16.47 -14.67
CA ALA A 478 28.55 15.92 -15.90
C ALA A 478 28.18 16.79 -17.11
N LYS A 479 29.09 16.86 -18.08
CA LYS A 479 28.87 17.50 -19.36
C LYS A 479 28.29 16.48 -20.35
N PHE A 480 27.20 16.85 -21.02
CA PHE A 480 26.67 16.05 -22.13
C PHE A 480 27.60 16.13 -23.34
N LEU A 481 28.06 14.98 -23.83
CA LEU A 481 28.96 14.84 -24.97
C LEU A 481 28.24 14.40 -26.26
N GLY A 482 26.95 14.11 -26.19
CA GLY A 482 26.13 13.62 -27.30
C GLY A 482 25.91 12.10 -27.26
N ALA A 483 24.86 11.63 -27.93
CA ALA A 483 24.49 10.22 -27.99
C ALA A 483 24.39 9.56 -26.60
N GLY A 484 23.73 10.23 -25.64
CA GLY A 484 23.52 9.72 -24.28
C GLY A 484 24.77 9.63 -23.42
N LEU A 485 25.93 10.08 -23.91
CA LEU A 485 27.18 10.06 -23.17
C LEU A 485 27.34 11.34 -22.36
N PHE A 486 27.59 11.19 -21.08
CA PHE A 486 27.92 12.26 -20.14
C PHE A 486 29.30 12.02 -19.53
N GLU A 487 30.05 13.09 -19.29
CA GLU A 487 31.36 13.03 -18.64
C GLU A 487 31.39 13.96 -17.43
N ALA A 488 31.53 13.38 -16.24
CA ALA A 488 31.85 14.12 -15.01
C ALA A 488 33.37 14.06 -14.78
N ILE A 489 33.90 15.14 -14.22
CA ILE A 489 35.32 15.28 -13.90
C ILE A 489 35.42 15.52 -12.41
N ILE A 490 36.08 14.60 -11.70
CA ILE A 490 36.49 14.78 -10.31
C ILE A 490 37.91 15.35 -10.34
N PRO A 491 38.13 16.58 -9.86
CA PRO A 491 39.44 17.20 -9.83
C PRO A 491 40.44 16.37 -9.02
N ALA A 492 41.68 16.27 -9.52
CA ALA A 492 42.76 15.60 -8.78
C ALA A 492 42.99 16.21 -7.39
N ASP A 493 42.69 17.50 -7.21
CA ASP A 493 42.82 18.21 -5.94
C ASP A 493 41.84 17.73 -4.86
N ASP A 494 40.67 17.21 -5.24
CA ASP A 494 39.64 16.75 -4.30
C ASP A 494 39.92 15.32 -3.81
N ILE A 495 40.80 14.59 -4.50
CA ILE A 495 41.15 13.19 -4.21
C ILE A 495 42.58 13.01 -3.68
N LYS A 496 43.41 14.05 -3.72
CA LYS A 496 44.84 13.96 -3.36
C LYS A 496 45.10 13.59 -1.89
N ASP A 497 44.19 13.98 -1.00
CA ASP A 497 44.32 13.82 0.46
C ASP A 497 43.45 12.67 1.00
N LEU A 498 42.73 11.97 0.12
CA LEU A 498 41.97 10.77 0.48
C LEU A 498 42.91 9.63 0.82
N GLU A 499 42.59 8.89 1.89
CA GLU A 499 43.34 7.69 2.29
C GLU A 499 43.27 6.57 1.22
N ASP A 500 44.13 5.57 1.37
CA ASP A 500 44.07 4.37 0.52
C ASP A 500 42.80 3.59 0.82
N GLY A 501 41.98 3.33 -0.21
CA GLY A 501 40.71 2.67 0.04
C GLY A 501 39.78 2.57 -1.16
N SER A 502 38.67 1.88 -0.94
CA SER A 502 37.55 1.81 -1.89
C SER A 502 36.60 2.96 -1.62
N TYR A 503 36.25 3.70 -2.67
CA TYR A 503 35.34 4.82 -2.62
C TYR A 503 34.14 4.57 -3.54
N THR A 504 32.97 5.01 -3.11
CA THR A 504 31.72 4.87 -3.88
C THR A 504 31.51 6.12 -4.73
N ILE A 505 31.18 5.89 -5.99
CA ILE A 505 30.68 6.92 -6.91
C ILE A 505 29.19 6.66 -7.11
N LEU A 506 28.35 7.56 -6.60
CA LEU A 506 26.92 7.56 -6.88
C LEU A 506 26.64 8.44 -8.09
N VAL A 507 26.10 7.86 -9.15
CA VAL A 507 25.66 8.59 -10.33
C VAL A 507 24.15 8.77 -10.26
N SER A 508 23.69 10.01 -10.45
CA SER A 508 22.27 10.36 -10.56
C SER A 508 22.01 10.98 -11.92
N ALA A 509 20.97 10.51 -12.62
CA ALA A 509 20.57 10.96 -13.93
C ALA A 509 19.10 11.35 -13.95
N SER A 510 18.79 12.53 -14.48
CA SER A 510 17.43 13.04 -14.63
C SER A 510 17.22 13.63 -16.02
N ILE A 511 16.00 13.47 -16.53
CA ILE A 511 15.52 14.06 -17.78
C ILE A 511 14.15 14.66 -17.48
N GLU A 512 13.88 15.86 -17.98
CA GLU A 512 12.61 16.56 -17.73
C GLU A 512 11.42 15.69 -18.15
N GLY A 513 10.47 15.50 -17.23
CA GLY A 513 9.28 14.69 -17.46
C GLY A 513 9.49 13.16 -17.38
N ALA A 514 10.72 12.70 -17.13
CA ALA A 514 11.01 11.29 -16.92
C ALA A 514 11.28 10.96 -15.44
N VAL A 515 11.01 9.72 -15.05
CA VAL A 515 11.38 9.21 -13.72
C VAL A 515 12.90 9.07 -13.65
N PRO A 516 13.60 9.71 -12.68
CA PRO A 516 15.06 9.70 -12.61
C PRO A 516 15.60 8.32 -12.24
N ALA A 517 16.90 8.12 -12.46
CA ALA A 517 17.59 6.90 -12.08
C ALA A 517 18.94 7.21 -11.43
N SER A 518 19.39 6.29 -10.59
CA SER A 518 20.72 6.31 -10.02
C SER A 518 21.43 4.96 -10.19
N ALA A 519 22.75 4.99 -10.14
CA ALA A 519 23.61 3.82 -10.16
C ALA A 519 24.84 4.06 -9.30
N ALA A 520 25.23 3.08 -8.51
CA ALA A 520 26.48 3.12 -7.76
C ALA A 520 27.59 2.37 -8.53
N SER A 521 28.78 2.94 -8.52
CA SER A 521 30.03 2.29 -8.94
C SER A 521 31.08 2.50 -7.85
N SER A 522 32.23 1.84 -7.99
CA SER A 522 33.33 1.99 -7.03
C SER A 522 34.68 2.14 -7.73
N THR A 523 35.58 2.85 -7.07
CA THR A 523 36.97 3.00 -7.47
C THR A 523 37.87 2.78 -6.27
N VAL A 524 39.07 2.26 -6.50
CA VAL A 524 40.08 2.15 -5.45
C VAL A 524 41.14 3.23 -5.65
N ILE A 525 41.33 4.07 -4.63
CA ILE A 525 42.28 5.20 -4.66
C ILE A 525 43.55 4.79 -3.91
N TYR A 526 44.71 5.00 -4.54
CA TYR A 526 46.07 4.75 -4.01
C TYR A 526 47.07 5.84 -4.40
#